data_AF-K9Y988-F1
#
_entry.id   AF-K9Y988-F1
#
_cell.length_a   1.000
_cell.length_b   1.000
_cell.length_c   1.000
_cell.angle_alpha   90.00
_cell.angle_beta   90.00
_cell.angle_gamma   90.00
#
_symmetry.space_group_name_H-M   'P 1'
#
loop_
_entity.id
_entity.type
_entity.pdbx_description
1 polymer ?
#
loop_
_entity_poly.entity_id
_entity_poly.type
_entity_poly.pdbx_seq_one_letter_code
_entity_poly.pdbx_strand_id
1 'polypeptide(L)'
;MISMSNPKTENLIPFEFEGEMTYLNPDSAEGKALQRIEQAVPEQLWSTHGTIEEEIDVDLLNKRLRERGYSIQVSFQNSSES
;
A
#
# COMPACT_ATOMS: atom_id res chain seq x y z
N MET A 1 -4.79 0.28 41.65
CA MET A 1 -5.79 0.05 40.59
C MET A 1 -5.20 -1.00 39.68
N ILE A 2 -5.80 -2.19 39.59
CA ILE A 2 -5.31 -3.27 38.73
C ILE A 2 -5.90 -2.98 37.35
N SER A 3 -5.07 -2.58 36.39
CA SER A 3 -5.46 -2.58 34.98
C SER A 3 -5.77 -4.02 34.61
N MET A 4 -7.05 -4.37 34.52
CA MET A 4 -7.47 -5.65 33.98
C MET A 4 -7.33 -5.57 32.45
N SER A 5 -6.17 -5.96 31.94
CA SER A 5 -6.03 -6.31 30.52
C SER A 5 -7.00 -7.45 30.24
N ASN A 6 -8.01 -7.22 29.41
CA ASN A 6 -8.95 -8.27 29.05
C ASN A 6 -8.22 -9.23 28.07
N PRO A 7 -7.99 -10.50 28.42
CA PRO A 7 -7.18 -11.41 27.60
C PRO A 7 -7.81 -11.71 26.23
N LYS A 8 -9.10 -11.40 26.04
CA LYS A 8 -9.80 -11.53 24.75
C LYS A 8 -9.41 -10.46 23.73
N THR A 9 -8.80 -9.35 24.14
CA THR A 9 -8.48 -8.20 23.27
C THR A 9 -6.98 -8.01 23.04
N GLU A 10 -6.12 -8.81 23.67
CA GLU A 10 -4.64 -8.64 23.57
C GLU A 10 -4.10 -8.79 22.14
N ASN A 11 -4.82 -9.49 21.26
CA ASN A 11 -4.44 -9.70 19.86
C ASN A 11 -5.44 -9.11 18.86
N LEU A 12 -6.34 -8.22 19.28
CA LEU A 12 -7.34 -7.62 18.38
C LEU A 12 -6.96 -6.18 18.03
N ILE A 13 -7.37 -5.75 16.84
CA ILE A 13 -7.11 -4.41 16.34
C ILE A 13 -8.23 -3.50 16.87
N PRO A 14 -7.92 -2.46 17.68
CA PRO A 14 -8.92 -1.51 18.14
C PRO A 14 -9.43 -0.67 16.96
N PHE A 15 -10.75 -0.51 16.88
CA PHE A 15 -11.41 0.28 15.84
C PHE A 15 -12.60 1.04 16.42
N GLU A 16 -12.69 2.33 16.16
CA GLU A 16 -13.81 3.18 16.60
C GLU A 16 -14.78 3.39 15.44
N PHE A 17 -16.06 3.06 15.65
CA PHE A 17 -17.13 3.28 14.69
C PHE A 17 -18.33 3.91 15.39
N GLU A 18 -18.79 5.06 14.88
CA GLU A 18 -19.92 5.81 15.47
C GLU A 18 -19.77 6.13 16.97
N GLY A 19 -18.53 6.27 17.45
CA GLY A 19 -18.22 6.55 18.86
C GLY A 19 -18.20 5.32 19.77
N GLU A 20 -18.38 4.12 19.22
CA GLU A 20 -18.21 2.86 19.94
C GLU A 20 -16.88 2.18 19.59
N MET A 21 -16.18 1.72 20.63
CA MET A 21 -14.93 0.96 20.47
C MET A 21 -15.23 -0.52 20.23
N THR A 22 -14.86 -1.01 19.05
CA THR A 22 -14.88 -2.42 18.69
C THR A 22 -13.45 -2.95 18.50
N TYR A 23 -13.33 -4.28 18.43
CA TYR A 23 -12.06 -4.98 18.31
C TYR A 23 -12.13 -5.97 17.16
N LEU A 24 -11.33 -5.73 16.12
CA LEU A 24 -11.32 -6.53 14.90
C LEU A 24 -10.30 -7.65 15.00
N ASN A 25 -10.65 -8.81 14.45
CA ASN A 25 -9.72 -9.93 14.32
C ASN A 25 -8.68 -9.59 13.22
N PRO A 26 -7.37 -9.67 13.49
CA PRO A 26 -6.32 -9.49 12.48
C PRO A 26 -6.49 -10.33 11.22
N ASP A 27 -7.07 -11.53 11.35
CA ASP A 27 -7.23 -12.46 10.24
C ASP A 27 -8.46 -12.18 9.37
N SER A 28 -9.38 -11.31 9.83
CA SER A 28 -10.56 -10.86 9.08
C SER A 28 -10.17 -9.97 7.89
N ALA A 29 -11.10 -9.77 6.94
CA ALA A 29 -10.87 -8.91 5.79
C ALA A 29 -10.65 -7.45 6.22
N GLU A 30 -11.46 -6.99 7.18
CA GLU A 30 -11.43 -5.66 7.77
C GLU A 30 -10.14 -5.43 8.55
N GLY A 31 -9.74 -6.39 9.38
CA GLY A 31 -8.48 -6.34 10.14
C GLY A 31 -7.25 -6.28 9.23
N LYS A 32 -7.21 -7.12 8.18
CA LYS A 32 -6.15 -7.07 7.17
C LYS A 32 -6.11 -5.75 6.41
N ALA A 33 -7.27 -5.19 6.09
CA ALA A 33 -7.35 -3.89 5.42
C ALA A 33 -6.75 -2.78 6.29
N LEU A 34 -7.11 -2.73 7.58
CA LEU A 34 -6.54 -1.75 8.51
C LEU A 34 -5.03 -1.93 8.71
N GLN A 35 -4.55 -3.16 8.82
CA GLN A 35 -3.11 -3.42 8.90
C GLN A 35 -2.36 -2.92 7.67
N ARG A 36 -2.93 -3.06 6.47
CA ARG A 36 -2.33 -2.51 5.23
C ARG A 36 -2.33 -0.98 5.21
N ILE A 37 -3.32 -0.34 5.83
CA ILE A 37 -3.39 1.12 5.94
C ILE A 37 -2.32 1.63 6.90
N GLU A 38 -2.16 0.99 8.07
CA GLU A 38 -1.09 1.35 9.02
C GLU A 38 0.31 1.08 8.45
N GLN A 39 0.46 -0.01 7.71
CA GLN A 39 1.69 -0.37 7.00
C GLN A 39 1.66 0.10 5.55
N ALA A 40 1.24 1.35 5.32
CA ALA A 40 1.19 1.92 3.98
C ALA A 40 2.52 1.67 3.25
N VAL A 41 2.42 1.07 2.06
CA VAL A 41 3.60 0.76 1.25
C VAL A 41 4.33 2.07 0.96
N PRO A 42 5.61 2.20 1.34
CA PRO A 42 6.39 3.39 1.06
C PRO A 42 6.27 3.78 -0.42
N GLU A 43 6.08 5.06 -0.70
CA GLU A 43 5.91 5.55 -2.08
C GLU A 43 7.08 5.14 -3.00
N GLN A 44 8.27 4.93 -2.42
CA GLN A 44 9.46 4.45 -3.13
C GLN A 44 9.29 3.03 -3.72
N LEU A 45 8.32 2.26 -3.25
CA LEU A 45 8.02 0.90 -3.71
C LEU A 45 6.81 0.83 -4.65
N TRP A 46 6.23 1.97 -5.02
CA TRP A 46 5.12 1.99 -5.96
C TRP A 46 5.61 1.70 -7.37
N SER A 47 5.09 0.62 -7.97
CA SER A 47 5.37 0.25 -9.35
C SER A 47 4.09 0.25 -10.18
N THR A 48 4.03 1.09 -11.21
CA THR A 48 2.95 1.04 -12.21
C THR A 48 3.38 0.14 -13.36
N HIS A 49 2.58 -0.87 -13.67
CA HIS A 49 2.79 -1.75 -14.82
C HIS A 49 1.76 -1.41 -15.90
N GLY A 50 2.22 -1.24 -17.14
CA GLY A 50 1.37 -1.01 -18.30
C GLY A 50 1.92 -1.79 -19.49
N THR A 51 1.03 -2.31 -20.33
CA THR A 51 1.39 -2.93 -21.61
C THR A 51 1.69 -1.83 -22.62
N ILE A 52 2.82 -1.96 -23.31
CA ILE A 52 3.27 -0.99 -24.31
C ILE A 52 2.95 -1.57 -25.69
N GLU A 53 1.86 -1.12 -26.31
CA GLU A 53 1.47 -1.51 -27.67
C GLU A 53 1.97 -0.49 -28.74
N GLU A 54 2.60 0.61 -28.31
CA GLU A 54 3.06 1.71 -29.16
C GLU A 54 4.47 2.21 -28.78
N GLU A 55 5.14 2.92 -29.69
CA GLU A 55 6.46 3.52 -29.45
C GLU A 55 6.36 4.65 -28.39
N ILE A 56 7.07 4.50 -27.27
CA ILE A 56 7.04 5.48 -26.18
C ILE A 56 8.20 6.46 -26.30
N ASP A 57 7.87 7.75 -26.33
CA ASP A 57 8.84 8.82 -26.07
C ASP A 57 9.12 8.90 -24.56
N VAL A 58 10.18 8.19 -24.15
CA VAL A 58 10.65 8.08 -22.77
C VAL A 58 11.04 9.45 -22.21
N ASP A 59 11.55 10.35 -23.05
CA ASP A 59 12.00 11.67 -22.64
C ASP A 59 10.82 12.58 -22.30
N LEU A 60 9.77 12.55 -23.11
CA LEU A 60 8.52 13.27 -22.83
C LEU A 60 7.84 12.76 -21.56
N LEU A 61 7.80 11.43 -21.36
CA LEU A 61 7.24 10.81 -20.17
C LEU A 61 8.02 11.22 -18.91
N ASN A 62 9.35 11.12 -18.96
CA ASN A 62 10.23 11.52 -17.86
C ASN A 62 10.06 13.00 -17.51
N LYS A 63 9.95 13.87 -18.52
CA LYS A 63 9.71 15.30 -18.30
C LYS A 63 8.41 15.56 -17.53
N ARG A 64 7.30 14.98 -17.98
CA ARG A 64 5.97 15.18 -17.35
C ARG A 64 5.92 14.66 -15.91
N LEU A 65 6.56 13.52 -15.65
CA LEU A 65 6.58 12.92 -14.32
C LEU A 65 7.48 13.71 -13.35
N ARG A 66 8.63 14.23 -13.82
CA ARG A 66 9.47 15.15 -13.04
C ARG A 66 8.77 16.46 -12.71
N GLU A 67 8.04 17.05 -13.66
CA GLU A 67 7.23 18.26 -13.44
C GLU A 67 6.17 18.06 -12.35
N ARG A 68 5.71 16.83 -12.14
CA ARG A 68 4.76 16.45 -11.09
C ARG A 68 5.44 16.10 -9.75
N GLY A 69 6.77 16.16 -9.67
CA GLY A 69 7.53 15.91 -8.44
C GLY A 69 7.86 14.43 -8.19
N TYR A 70 7.65 13.54 -9.17
CA TYR A 70 7.99 12.12 -9.01
C TYR A 70 9.47 11.85 -9.25
N SER A 71 10.06 11.00 -8.41
CA SER A 71 11.37 10.39 -8.66
C SER A 71 11.16 9.10 -9.48
N ILE A 72 11.74 9.03 -10.67
CA ILE A 72 11.45 7.97 -11.65
C ILE A 72 12.70 7.12 -11.87
N GLN A 73 12.54 5.80 -11.83
CA GLN A 73 13.48 4.84 -12.39
C GLN A 73 12.76 4.06 -13.49
N VAL A 74 13.28 4.11 -14.72
CA VAL A 74 12.72 3.39 -15.87
C VAL A 74 13.58 2.14 -16.10
N SER A 75 12.95 0.97 -16.10
CA SER A 75 13.60 -0.31 -16.42
C SER A 75 12.80 -1.04 -17.48
N PHE A 76 13.45 -1.45 -18.56
CA PHE A 76 12.85 -2.29 -19.59
C PHE A 76 13.15 -3.75 -19.27
N GLN A 77 12.11 -4.54 -19.00
CA GLN A 77 12.27 -5.99 -18.93
C GLN A 77 12.25 -6.54 -20.35
N ASN A 78 13.41 -7.00 -20.80
CA ASN A 78 13.50 -7.70 -22.07
C ASN A 78 12.92 -9.11 -21.83
N SER A 79 11.68 -9.35 -22.27
CA SER A 79 11.13 -10.69 -22.34
C SER A 79 11.80 -11.42 -23.49
N SER A 80 13.03 -11.92 -23.25
CA SER A 80 13.61 -12.92 -24.13
C SER A 80 12.77 -14.18 -23.99
N GLU A 81 11.83 -14.39 -24.92
CA GLU A 81 11.17 -15.68 -25.10
C GLU A 81 12.26 -16.76 -25.21
N SER A 82 12.19 -17.74 -24.31
CA SER A 82 12.94 -19.00 -24.40
C SER A 82 11.97 -20.11 -24.76
#